data_AF-A0A7W0NM33-F1
#
_entry.id   AF-A0A7W0NM33-F1
#
_cell.length_a   1.000
_cell.length_b   1.000
_cell.length_c   1.000
_cell.angle_alpha   90.00
_cell.angle_beta   90.00
_cell.angle_gamma   90.00
#
_symmetry.space_group_name_H-M   'P 1'
#
loop_
_entity.id
_entity.type
_entity.pdbx_description
1 polymer ?
#
loop_
_entity_poly.entity_id
_entity_poly.type
_entity_poly.pdbx_seq_one_letter_code
_entity_poly.pdbx_strand_id
1 'polypeptide(L)'
;MGQERLGGTRSEGVLRSLDPERPAPASGRGQERIQDAWSDAPVGVMALDRDGLFLDVNPAFCELTGYPADRLASTKLSDLCHPEDVEAERGIRRLLSG
;
A
#
# COMPACT_ATOMS: atom_id res chain seq x y z
N MET A 1 -9.90 -33.52 20.36
CA MET A 1 -10.63 -32.75 19.33
C MET A 1 -10.30 -31.28 19.56
N GLY A 2 -9.19 -30.82 18.98
CA GLY A 2 -8.73 -29.43 19.09
C GLY A 2 -9.47 -28.60 18.05
N GLN A 3 -10.20 -27.59 18.52
CA GLN A 3 -10.87 -26.64 17.64
C GLN A 3 -9.86 -25.56 17.28
N GLU A 4 -9.40 -25.61 16.04
CA GLU A 4 -8.59 -24.58 15.40
C GLU A 4 -9.44 -23.31 15.25
N ARG A 5 -9.00 -22.21 15.86
CA ARG A 5 -9.48 -20.86 15.58
C ARG A 5 -8.33 -20.06 15.00
N LEU A 6 -8.07 -20.23 13.72
CA LEU A 6 -7.30 -19.27 12.95
C LEU A 6 -8.22 -18.08 12.68
N GLY A 7 -8.08 -17.05 13.51
CA GLY A 7 -8.63 -15.73 13.24
C GLY A 7 -7.91 -15.15 12.04
N GLY A 8 -8.38 -15.48 10.84
CA GLY A 8 -7.95 -14.82 9.62
C GLY A 8 -8.43 -13.38 9.66
N THR A 9 -7.53 -12.46 10.01
CA THR A 9 -7.76 -11.02 9.88
C THR A 9 -7.97 -10.73 8.40
N ARG A 10 -9.23 -10.60 7.99
CA ARG A 10 -9.60 -10.20 6.62
C ARG A 10 -9.23 -8.72 6.47
N SER A 11 -8.10 -8.45 5.83
CA SER A 11 -7.68 -7.09 5.49
C SER A 11 -8.45 -6.61 4.25
N GLU A 12 -9.53 -5.86 4.46
CA GLU A 12 -10.17 -5.10 3.38
C GLU A 12 -9.34 -3.84 3.10
N GLY A 13 -8.46 -3.91 2.11
CA GLY A 13 -7.70 -2.76 1.61
C GLY A 13 -8.37 -2.17 0.37
N VAL A 14 -8.72 -0.88 0.40
CA VAL A 14 -9.13 -0.16 -0.82
C VAL A 14 -7.86 0.31 -1.54
N LEU A 15 -7.45 -0.41 -2.59
CA LEU A 15 -6.37 0.05 -3.47
C LEU A 15 -6.90 1.21 -4.33
N ARG A 16 -6.70 2.45 -3.86
CA ARG A 16 -6.98 3.64 -4.66
C ARG A 16 -5.71 4.03 -5.42
N SER A 17 -5.75 3.96 -6.74
CA SER A 17 -4.73 4.60 -7.59
C SER A 17 -4.71 6.09 -7.27
N LEU A 18 -3.56 6.60 -6.81
CA LEU A 18 -3.28 8.03 -6.73
C LEU A 18 -2.56 8.39 -8.04
N ASP A 19 -3.31 8.86 -9.03
CA ASP A 19 -2.72 9.31 -10.28
C ASP A 19 -1.76 10.48 -10.01
N PRO A 20 -0.47 10.38 -10.37
CA PRO A 20 0.51 11.43 -10.14
C PRO A 20 0.25 12.69 -10.98
N GLU A 21 -0.66 12.63 -11.96
CA GLU A 21 -0.94 13.71 -12.90
C GLU A 21 -2.00 14.72 -12.43
N ARG A 22 -2.53 14.60 -11.21
CA ARG A 22 -3.41 15.66 -10.69
C ARG A 22 -2.56 16.90 -10.38
N PRO A 23 -2.75 18.04 -11.08
CA PRO A 23 -1.93 19.23 -10.86
C PRO A 23 -2.04 19.65 -9.39
N ALA A 24 -0.89 19.75 -8.74
CA ALA A 24 -0.81 20.19 -7.35
C ALA A 24 -1.46 21.58 -7.22
N PRO A 25 -2.35 21.82 -6.23
CA PRO A 25 -2.78 23.18 -5.94
C PRO A 25 -1.57 24.00 -5.49
N ALA A 26 -1.12 24.89 -6.36
CA ALA A 26 0.00 25.79 -6.15
C ALA A 26 -0.24 26.68 -4.91
N SER A 27 0.46 26.37 -3.81
CA SER A 27 0.77 27.20 -2.63
C SER A 27 1.34 26.27 -1.55
N GLY A 28 2.37 26.64 -0.80
CA GLY A 28 3.03 25.75 0.21
C GLY A 28 2.08 25.07 1.21
N ARG A 29 0.94 25.68 1.51
CA ARG A 29 -0.14 25.06 2.31
C ARG A 29 -0.81 23.83 1.67
N GLY A 30 -0.67 23.64 0.35
CA GLY A 30 -1.25 22.52 -0.39
C GLY A 30 -0.44 21.24 -0.25
N GLN A 31 0.89 21.34 -0.24
CA GLN A 31 1.78 20.18 -0.07
C GLN A 31 1.73 19.62 1.35
N GLU A 32 1.74 20.48 2.37
CA GLU A 32 1.61 20.07 3.77
C GLU A 32 0.30 19.29 3.99
N ARG A 33 -0.84 19.79 3.49
CA ARG A 33 -2.12 19.08 3.59
C ARG A 33 -2.14 17.72 2.87
N ILE A 34 -1.40 17.57 1.77
CA ILE A 34 -1.31 16.30 1.06
C ILE A 34 -0.46 15.32 1.87
N GLN A 35 0.64 15.80 2.46
CA GLN A 35 1.52 14.99 3.29
C GLN A 35 0.84 14.55 4.59
N ASP A 36 0.13 15.46 5.25
CA ASP A 36 -0.65 15.17 6.46
C ASP A 36 -1.78 14.18 6.15
N ALA A 37 -2.53 14.38 5.05
CA ALA A 37 -3.58 13.45 4.64
C ALA A 37 -3.06 12.05 4.30
N TRP A 38 -1.78 11.93 3.94
CA TRP A 38 -1.12 10.65 3.65
C TRP A 38 -0.64 9.96 4.93
N SER A 39 -0.03 10.72 5.84
CA SER A 39 0.53 10.24 7.11
C SER A 39 -0.55 9.91 8.14
N ASP A 40 -1.59 10.74 8.25
CA ASP A 40 -2.66 10.62 9.26
C ASP A 40 -3.84 9.78 8.78
N ALA A 41 -3.78 9.22 7.57
CA ALA A 41 -4.84 8.36 7.06
C ALA A 41 -5.01 7.12 7.97
N PRO A 42 -6.23 6.80 8.44
CA PRO A 42 -6.49 5.62 9.26
C PRO A 42 -6.48 4.31 8.45
N VAL A 43 -6.01 4.37 7.19
CA VAL A 43 -5.89 3.24 6.27
C VAL A 43 -4.45 3.16 5.78
N GLY A 44 -3.97 1.94 5.56
CA GLY A 44 -2.66 1.72 5.00
C GLY A 44 -2.57 2.27 3.58
N VAL A 45 -1.61 3.16 3.34
CA VAL A 45 -1.29 3.71 2.02
C VAL A 45 0.14 3.34 1.66
N MET A 46 0.34 2.89 0.43
CA MET A 46 1.63 2.52 -0.11
C MET A 46 1.80 3.08 -1.52
N ALA A 47 3.03 3.43 -1.87
CA ALA A 47 3.46 3.73 -3.23
C ALA A 47 4.39 2.60 -3.71
N LEU A 48 4.17 2.14 -4.93
CA LEU A 48 4.95 1.08 -5.56
C LEU A 48 5.54 1.56 -6.88
N ASP A 49 6.69 1.01 -7.27
CA ASP A 49 7.18 1.14 -8.63
C ASP A 49 6.44 0.20 -9.61
N ARG A 50 6.82 0.25 -10.89
CA ARG A 50 6.22 -0.60 -11.94
C ARG A 50 6.54 -2.10 -11.75
N ASP A 51 7.58 -2.40 -10.99
CA ASP A 51 7.99 -3.76 -10.65
C ASP A 51 7.33 -4.29 -9.36
N GLY A 52 6.54 -3.45 -8.69
CA GLY A 52 5.84 -3.75 -7.44
C GLY A 52 6.71 -3.59 -6.20
N LEU A 53 7.86 -2.90 -6.30
CA LEU A 53 8.72 -2.57 -5.16
C LEU A 53 8.15 -1.38 -4.39
N PHE A 54 8.20 -1.42 -3.05
CA PHE A 54 7.77 -0.27 -2.25
C PHE A 54 8.70 0.93 -2.44
N LEU A 55 8.10 2.06 -2.81
CA LEU A 55 8.75 3.36 -2.84
C LEU A 55 8.52 4.12 -1.53
N ASP A 56 7.31 4.02 -0.97
CA ASP A 56 6.93 4.69 0.26
C ASP A 56 5.72 4.01 0.90
N VAL A 57 5.57 4.14 2.22
CA VAL A 57 4.46 3.60 3.01
C VAL A 57 4.13 4.53 4.16
N ASN A 58 2.84 4.70 4.47
CA ASN A 58 2.45 5.49 5.62
C ASN A 58 2.58 4.69 6.94
N PRO A 59 2.57 5.38 8.12
CA PRO A 59 2.63 4.70 9.41
C PRO A 59 1.52 3.67 9.62
N ALA A 60 0.30 3.97 9.17
CA ALA A 60 -0.83 3.04 9.27
C ALA A 60 -0.60 1.74 8.51
N PHE A 61 0.10 1.76 7.36
CA PHE A 61 0.46 0.54 6.62
C PHE A 61 1.51 -0.28 7.37
N CYS A 62 2.49 0.39 7.99
CA CYS A 62 3.47 -0.28 8.84
C CYS A 62 2.80 -0.95 10.04
N GLU A 63 1.85 -0.27 10.70
CA GLU A 63 1.07 -0.83 11.81
C GLU A 63 0.18 -1.99 11.36
N LEU A 64 -0.49 -1.86 10.21
CA LEU A 64 -1.37 -2.88 9.66
C LEU A 64 -0.62 -4.17 9.32
N THR A 65 0.56 -4.04 8.71
CA THR A 65 1.34 -5.19 8.23
C THR A 65 2.34 -5.72 9.26
N GLY A 66 2.68 -4.91 10.27
CA GLY A 66 3.71 -5.22 11.27
C GLY A 66 5.14 -5.11 10.75
N TYR A 67 5.34 -4.59 9.54
CA TYR A 67 6.67 -4.40 8.95
C TYR A 67 7.11 -2.94 9.01
N PRO A 68 8.37 -2.66 9.40
CA PRO A 68 8.89 -1.31 9.35
C PRO A 68 9.13 -0.86 7.91
N ALA A 69 8.97 0.44 7.64
CA ALA A 69 9.14 1.05 6.33
C ALA A 69 10.49 0.69 5.67
N ASP A 70 11.59 0.68 6.43
CA ASP A 70 12.93 0.34 5.93
C ASP A 70 13.01 -1.08 5.35
N ARG A 71 12.26 -2.01 5.95
CA ARG A 71 12.19 -3.38 5.46
C ARG A 71 11.32 -3.44 4.20
N LEU A 72 10.20 -2.73 4.21
CA LEU A 72 9.26 -2.69 3.09
C LEU A 72 9.91 -2.10 1.84
N ALA A 73 10.74 -1.06 1.97
CA ALA A 73 11.45 -0.40 0.86
C ALA A 73 12.31 -1.34 -0.03
N SER A 74 12.67 -2.53 0.47
CA SER A 74 13.44 -3.53 -0.28
C SER A 74 12.65 -4.79 -0.62
N THR A 75 11.33 -4.77 -0.41
CA THR A 75 10.41 -5.91 -0.57
C THR A 75 9.46 -5.64 -1.74
N LYS A 76 9.02 -6.69 -2.44
CA LYS A 76 7.94 -6.56 -3.44
C LYS A 76 6.59 -6.79 -2.78
N LEU A 77 5.55 -6.09 -3.24
CA LEU A 77 4.18 -6.31 -2.75
C LEU A 77 3.78 -7.79 -2.84
N SER A 78 4.16 -8.48 -3.91
CA SER A 78 3.88 -9.90 -4.12
C SER A 78 4.44 -10.82 -3.03
N ASP A 79 5.51 -10.41 -2.34
CA ASP A 79 6.12 -11.20 -1.26
C ASP A 79 5.33 -11.07 0.06
N LEU A 80 4.46 -10.07 0.17
CA LEU A 80 3.58 -9.83 1.31
C LEU A 80 2.14 -10.33 1.06
N CYS A 81 1.75 -10.48 -0.20
CA CYS A 81 0.46 -11.02 -0.58
C CYS A 81 0.37 -12.52 -0.29
N HIS A 82 -0.83 -12.98 0.04
CA HIS A 82 -1.11 -14.42 0.05
C HIS A 82 -0.92 -14.99 -1.36
N PRO A 83 -0.41 -16.23 -1.53
CA PRO A 83 -0.13 -16.81 -2.86
C PRO A 83 -1.31 -16.77 -3.84
N GLU A 84 -2.53 -16.85 -3.32
CA GLU A 84 -3.77 -16.78 -4.13
C GLU A 84 -4.05 -15.37 -4.67
N ASP A 85 -3.54 -14.33 -4.01
CA ASP A 85 -3.75 -12.92 -4.39
C ASP A 85 -2.66 -12.37 -5.32
N VAL A 86 -1.53 -13.09 -5.46
CA VAL A 86 -0.37 -12.65 -6.26
C VAL A 86 -0.73 -12.50 -7.75
N GLU A 87 -1.57 -13.38 -8.30
CA GLU A 87 -1.93 -13.28 -9.73
C GLU A 87 -2.87 -12.08 -9.98
N ALA A 88 -3.74 -11.76 -9.01
CA ALA A 88 -4.59 -10.58 -9.07
C ALA A 88 -3.76 -9.28 -9.01
N GLU A 89 -2.78 -9.21 -8.10
CA GLU A 89 -1.82 -8.10 -8.03
C GLU A 89 -1.08 -7.92 -9.36
N ARG A 90 -0.53 -9.01 -9.91
CA ARG A 90 0.19 -8.99 -11.18
C ARG A 90 -0.70 -8.56 -12.35
N GLY A 91 -1.97 -8.97 -12.33
CA GLY A 91 -2.97 -8.56 -13.31
C GLY A 91 -3.19 -7.04 -13.29
N ILE A 92 -3.41 -6.46 -12.12
CA ILE A 92 -3.54 -5.01 -11.93
C ILE A 92 -2.28 -4.30 -12.39
N ARG A 93 -1.10 -4.81 -12.01
CA ARG A 93 0.19 -4.21 -12.40
C ARG A 93 0.41 -4.18 -13.91
N ARG A 94 0.02 -5.24 -14.63
CA ARG A 94 0.06 -5.27 -16.10
C ARG A 94 -0.85 -4.20 -16.73
N LEU A 95 -2.02 -3.95 -16.15
CA LEU A 95 -2.94 -2.90 -16.63
C LEU A 95 -2.39 -1.49 -16.44
N LEU A 96 -1.66 -1.25 -15.34
CA LEU A 96 -1.08 0.07 -15.01
C LEU A 96 0.24 0.35 -15.74
N SER A 97 0.87 -0.67 -16.33
CA SER A 97 2.15 -0.57 -17.04
C SER A 97 2.03 -0.65 -18.56
N GLY A 98 0.80 -0.79 -19.08
CA GLY A 98 0.47 -0.81 -20.51
C GLY A 98 0.31 0.57 -21.13
#